data_AF-A0A089N4K4-F1
#
_entry.id   AF-A0A089N4K4-F1
#
_cell.length_a   1.000
_cell.length_b   1.000
_cell.length_c   1.000
_cell.angle_alpha   90.00
_cell.angle_beta   90.00
_cell.angle_gamma   90.00
#
_symmetry.space_group_name_H-M   'P 1'
#
loop_
_entity.id
_entity.type
_entity.pdbx_description
1 polymer ?
#
loop_
_entity_poly.entity_id
_entity_poly.type
_entity_poly.pdbx_seq_one_letter_code
_entity_poly.pdbx_strand_id
1 'polypeptide(L)'
;MLIFLFMYMFFNFFSFLSSLLLLEACSLILFFFSVYLMVFGFSMKFLLYYFVFIVSESAMGLSILVTTMKTFGSGNFRSMNISKF
;
A
#
# COMPACT_ATOMS: atom_id res chain seq x y z
N MET A 1 -3.44 -6.93 16.75
CA MET A 1 -4.76 -6.27 16.77
C MET A 1 -4.88 -5.18 15.70
N LEU A 2 -3.98 -4.20 15.67
CA LEU A 2 -3.98 -3.11 14.66
C LEU A 2 -3.89 -3.62 13.21
N ILE A 3 -3.00 -4.58 12.94
CA ILE A 3 -2.85 -5.24 11.63
C ILE A 3 -4.13 -5.99 11.20
N PHE A 4 -4.84 -6.60 12.17
CA PHE A 4 -6.07 -7.34 11.92
C PHE A 4 -7.23 -6.38 11.57
N LEU A 5 -7.28 -5.23 12.22
CA LEU A 5 -8.24 -4.16 11.95
C LEU A 5 -7.97 -3.49 10.58
N PHE A 6 -6.70 -3.38 10.19
CA PHE A 6 -6.29 -2.90 8.87
C PHE A 6 -6.59 -3.90 7.73
N MET A 7 -6.38 -5.20 7.96
CA MET A 7 -6.81 -6.24 7.02
C MET A 7 -8.33 -6.23 6.82
N TYR A 8 -9.10 -6.06 7.89
CA TYR A 8 -10.56 -5.93 7.81
C TYR A 8 -10.99 -4.70 7.00
N MET A 9 -10.27 -3.60 7.16
CA MET A 9 -10.47 -2.38 6.37
C MET A 9 -10.12 -2.61 4.89
N PHE A 10 -9.02 -3.32 4.59
CA PHE A 10 -8.59 -3.63 3.21
C PHE A 10 -9.65 -4.40 2.41
N PHE A 11 -10.34 -5.36 3.05
CA PHE A 11 -11.40 -6.13 2.42
C PHE A 11 -12.69 -5.34 2.14
N ASN A 12 -12.88 -4.19 2.79
CA ASN A 12 -14.12 -3.41 2.72
C ASN A 12 -14.03 -2.17 1.82
N PHE A 13 -12.87 -1.88 1.26
CA PHE A 13 -12.69 -0.68 0.45
C PHE A 13 -13.20 -0.86 -0.97
N PHE A 14 -14.14 0.01 -1.34
CA PHE A 14 -14.74 0.04 -2.67
C PHE A 14 -13.80 0.62 -3.73
N SER A 15 -12.86 1.49 -3.33
CA SER A 15 -11.97 2.21 -4.24
C SER A 15 -10.52 1.74 -4.14
N PHE A 16 -9.88 1.52 -5.29
CA PHE A 16 -8.48 1.09 -5.38
C PHE A 16 -7.53 2.08 -4.68
N LEU A 17 -7.82 3.38 -4.77
CA LEU A 17 -7.04 4.43 -4.13
C LEU A 17 -7.01 4.30 -2.59
N SER A 18 -8.14 3.98 -1.98
CA SER A 18 -8.20 3.86 -0.51
C SER A 18 -7.41 2.65 -0.01
N SER A 19 -7.37 1.56 -0.77
CA SER A 19 -6.50 0.43 -0.48
C SER A 19 -5.00 0.78 -0.57
N LEU A 20 -4.63 1.62 -1.55
CA LEU A 20 -3.27 2.14 -1.73
C LEU A 20 -2.81 3.02 -0.56
N LEU A 21 -3.64 3.98 -0.15
CA LEU A 21 -3.37 4.86 1.00
C LEU A 21 -3.19 4.06 2.30
N LEU A 22 -3.96 2.99 2.44
CA LEU A 22 -3.89 2.13 3.62
C LEU A 22 -2.62 1.30 3.66
N LEU A 23 -2.15 0.84 2.50
CA LEU A 23 -0.86 0.17 2.34
C LEU A 23 0.29 1.12 2.70
N GLU A 24 0.23 2.37 2.23
CA GLU A 24 1.23 3.40 2.54
C GLU A 24 1.28 3.68 4.05
N ALA A 25 0.12 3.87 4.69
CA ALA A 25 0.04 4.02 6.14
C ALA A 25 0.66 2.82 6.89
N CYS A 26 0.44 1.59 6.43
CA CYS A 26 1.02 0.39 7.03
C CYS A 26 2.55 0.36 6.89
N SER A 27 3.05 0.70 5.71
CA SER A 27 4.48 0.75 5.40
C SER A 27 5.21 1.80 6.26
N LEU A 28 4.57 2.95 6.52
CA LEU A 28 5.07 4.01 7.40
C LEU A 28 5.10 3.58 8.87
N ILE A 29 4.09 2.85 9.35
CA ILE A 29 4.09 2.30 10.72
C ILE A 29 5.29 1.34 10.89
N LEU A 30 5.53 0.48 9.91
CA LEU A 30 6.69 -0.40 9.89
C LEU A 30 8.02 0.37 9.80
N PHE A 31 8.06 1.48 9.05
CA PHE A 31 9.22 2.38 9.01
C PHE A 31 9.53 2.94 10.41
N PHE A 32 8.54 3.50 11.11
CA PHE A 32 8.74 4.01 12.48
C PHE A 32 9.17 2.91 13.46
N PHE A 33 8.64 1.70 13.33
CA PHE A 33 9.11 0.56 14.13
C PHE A 33 10.57 0.21 13.84
N SER A 34 10.99 0.24 12.57
CA SER A 34 12.40 0.02 12.19
C SER A 34 13.33 1.13 12.68
N VAL A 35 12.85 2.38 12.75
CA VAL A 35 13.59 3.49 13.38
C VAL A 35 13.74 3.25 14.88
N TYR A 36 12.70 2.76 15.57
CA TYR A 36 12.83 2.38 16.98
C TYR A 36 13.86 1.27 17.20
N LEU A 37 13.90 0.27 16.30
CA LEU A 37 14.90 -0.79 16.33
C LEU A 37 16.33 -0.29 16.07
N MET A 38 16.51 0.87 15.44
CA MET A 38 17.82 1.51 15.28
C MET A 38 18.49 1.80 16.62
N VAL A 39 17.72 2.09 17.67
CA VAL A 39 18.24 2.31 19.05
C VAL A 39 18.98 1.08 19.57
N PHE A 40 18.64 -0.12 19.08
CA PHE A 40 19.30 -1.38 19.42
C PHE A 40 20.49 -1.73 18.53
N GLY A 41 20.97 -0.80 17.69
CA GLY A 41 22.19 -0.97 16.88
C GLY A 41 21.95 -1.41 15.44
N PHE A 42 20.73 -1.32 14.92
CA PHE A 42 20.46 -1.61 13.50
C PHE A 42 21.14 -0.60 12.55
N SER A 43 21.63 -1.10 11.40
CA SER A 43 22.32 -0.26 10.42
C SER A 43 21.39 0.70 9.69
N MET A 44 21.77 1.98 9.62
CA MET A 44 21.09 3.02 8.84
C MET A 44 20.90 2.68 7.35
N LYS A 45 21.74 1.82 6.80
CA LYS A 45 21.62 1.39 5.41
C LYS A 45 20.30 0.67 5.15
N PHE A 46 19.84 -0.13 6.12
CA PHE A 46 18.58 -0.87 6.02
C PHE A 46 17.38 0.07 5.89
N LEU A 47 17.35 1.14 6.70
CA LEU A 47 16.30 2.16 6.66
C LEU A 47 16.21 2.85 5.29
N LEU A 48 17.35 3.19 4.70
CA LEU A 48 17.42 3.82 3.37
C LEU A 48 16.88 2.89 2.28
N TYR A 49 17.30 1.62 2.28
CA TYR A 49 16.77 0.65 1.32
C TYR A 49 15.27 0.46 1.48
N TYR A 50 14.80 0.30 2.72
CA TYR A 50 13.38 0.14 3.00
C TYR A 50 12.55 1.35 2.55
N PHE A 51 13.05 2.57 2.76
CA PHE A 51 12.39 3.79 2.28
C PHE A 51 12.28 3.85 0.76
N VAL A 52 13.34 3.49 0.04
CA VAL A 52 13.32 3.41 -1.43
C VAL A 52 12.28 2.38 -1.90
N PHE A 53 12.19 1.23 -1.24
CA PHE A 53 11.19 0.22 -1.56
C PHE A 53 9.77 0.74 -1.40
N ILE A 54 9.46 1.43 -0.30
CA ILE A 54 8.12 2.01 -0.05
C ILE A 54 7.72 2.97 -1.17
N VAL A 55 8.62 3.89 -1.55
CA VAL A 55 8.36 4.87 -2.61
C VAL A 55 8.19 4.19 -3.96
N SER A 56 8.96 3.13 -4.23
CA SER A 56 8.84 2.38 -5.50
C SER A 56 7.53 1.58 -5.60
N GLU A 57 7.07 0.99 -4.50
CA GLU A 57 5.82 0.24 -4.45
C GLU A 57 4.62 1.16 -4.65
N SER A 58 4.62 2.34 -4.03
CA SER A 58 3.54 3.32 -4.19
C SER A 58 3.48 3.87 -5.62
N ALA A 59 4.63 4.16 -6.23
CA ALA A 59 4.69 4.57 -7.64
C ALA A 59 4.14 3.48 -8.58
N MET A 60 4.49 2.22 -8.32
CA MET A 60 3.97 1.09 -9.08
C MET A 60 2.45 0.96 -8.90
N GLY A 61 1.94 1.01 -7.68
CA GLY A 61 0.51 0.91 -7.41
C GLY A 61 -0.31 2.05 -8.02
N LEU A 62 0.22 3.28 -8.02
CA LEU A 62 -0.40 4.43 -8.72
C LEU A 62 -0.41 4.24 -10.24
N SER A 63 0.67 3.69 -10.83
CA SER A 63 0.70 3.40 -12.26
C SER A 63 -0.38 2.39 -12.67
N ILE A 64 -0.60 1.36 -11.84
CA ILE A 64 -1.66 0.37 -12.02
C ILE A 64 -3.03 1.03 -11.87
N LEU A 65 -3.23 1.90 -10.88
CA LEU A 65 -4.48 2.65 -10.71
C LEU A 65 -4.80 3.48 -11.99
N VAL A 66 -3.81 4.17 -12.56
CA VAL A 66 -4.04 4.97 -13.77
C VAL A 66 -4.40 4.09 -14.96
N THR A 67 -3.71 2.96 -15.16
CA THR A 67 -4.03 2.03 -16.26
C THR A 67 -5.43 1.44 -16.10
N THR A 68 -5.82 1.08 -14.88
CA THR A 68 -7.13 0.48 -14.61
C THR A 68 -8.28 1.48 -14.71
N MET A 69 -8.06 2.74 -14.32
CA MET A 69 -9.02 3.82 -14.61
C MET A 69 -9.19 4.05 -16.11
N LYS A 70 -8.11 3.96 -16.91
CA LYS A 70 -8.19 4.08 -18.37
C LYS A 70 -8.96 2.93 -19.01
N THR A 71 -8.86 1.70 -18.49
CA THR A 71 -9.53 0.53 -19.07
C THR A 71 -10.98 0.37 -18.63
N PHE A 72 -11.29 0.64 -17.36
CA PHE A 72 -12.63 0.40 -16.79
C PHE A 72 -13.44 1.68 -16.52
N GLY A 73 -12.85 2.86 -16.71
CA GLY A 73 -13.51 4.16 -16.51
C GLY A 73 -13.84 4.50 -15.04
N SER A 74 -13.58 3.59 -14.11
CA SER A 74 -13.95 3.68 -12.70
C SER A 74 -12.85 3.10 -11.82
N GLY A 75 -12.47 3.83 -10.77
CA GLY A 75 -11.48 3.41 -9.77
C GLY A 75 -12.00 2.41 -8.74
N ASN A 76 -13.21 1.87 -8.92
CA ASN A 76 -13.80 0.89 -8.01
C ASN A 76 -13.42 -0.54 -8.39
N PHE A 77 -13.19 -1.38 -7.39
CA PHE A 77 -12.94 -2.81 -7.60
C PHE A 77 -14.13 -3.53 -8.26
N ARG A 78 -15.37 -3.06 -8.01
CA ARG A 78 -16.59 -3.63 -8.61
C ARG A 78 -16.66 -3.49 -10.13
N SER A 79 -16.00 -2.50 -10.73
CA SER A 79 -15.95 -2.33 -12.19
C SER A 79 -14.89 -3.21 -12.86
N MET A 80 -13.97 -3.81 -12.10
CA MET A 80 -12.95 -4.74 -12.61
C MET A 80 -13.46 -6.19 -12.74
N ASN A 81 -14.77 -6.43 -12.63
CA ASN A 81 -15.35 -7.75 -12.84
C ASN A 81 -15.31 -8.13 -14.33
N ILE A 82 -14.15 -8.60 -14.79
CA ILE A 82 -13.97 -9.31 -16.08
C ILE A 82 -14.77 -10.62 -16.10
N SER A 83 -15.13 -11.17 -14.94
CA SER A 83 -15.91 -12.41 -14.79
C SER A 83 -17.41 -12.29 -15.11
N LYS A 84 -17.87 -11.17 -15.68
CA LYS A 84 -19.23 -11.02 -16.22
C LYS A 84 -19.28 -11.15 -17.74
N PHE A 85 -18.30 -11.83 -18.33
CA PHE A 85 -18.42 -12.44 -19.65
C PHE A 85 -18.65 -13.94 -19.49
#